data_AF-A0A9E2GCE9-F1
#
_entry.id   AF-A0A9E2GCE9-F1
#
_cell.length_a   1.000
_cell.length_b   1.000
_cell.length_c   1.000
_cell.angle_alpha   90.00
_cell.angle_beta   90.00
_cell.angle_gamma   90.00
#
_symmetry.space_group_name_H-M   'P 1'
#
loop_
_entity.id
_entity.type
_entity.pdbx_description
1 polymer ?
#
loop_
_entity_poly.entity_id
_entity_poly.type
_entity_poly.pdbx_seq_one_letter_code
_entity_poly.pdbx_strand_id
1 'polypeptide(L)'
;MDFKVFITTFGLVFLAELGDKTQLATLCLSANYNSKISVFLGSAFALIVSSLLAVLFGAVLSRLLPPNYIHVGAGIFFIVIGIWILISITRIA
;
A
#
# COMPACT_ATOMS: atom_id res chain seq x y z
N MET A 1 -21.92 -12.83 -0.62
CA MET A 1 -20.53 -12.55 -1.03
C MET A 1 -20.18 -13.55 -2.11
N ASP A 2 -20.16 -13.12 -3.36
CA ASP A 2 -19.78 -14.00 -4.47
C ASP A 2 -18.36 -14.51 -4.25
N PHE A 3 -18.20 -15.81 -4.03
CA PHE A 3 -16.89 -16.44 -3.78
C PHE A 3 -15.87 -16.13 -4.90
N LYS A 4 -16.39 -15.91 -6.11
CA LYS A 4 -15.64 -15.41 -7.27
C LYS A 4 -15.00 -14.05 -7.00
N VAL A 5 -15.74 -13.08 -6.47
CA VAL A 5 -15.24 -11.73 -6.18
C VAL A 5 -14.18 -11.77 -5.08
N PHE A 6 -14.38 -12.61 -4.05
CA PHE A 6 -13.38 -12.79 -3.00
C PHE A 6 -12.05 -13.29 -3.56
N ILE A 7 -12.06 -14.39 -4.33
CA ILE A 7 -10.84 -14.98 -4.89
C ILE A 7 -10.15 -14.02 -5.87
N THR A 8 -10.90 -13.36 -6.74
CA THR A 8 -10.29 -12.43 -7.72
C THR A 8 -9.68 -11.22 -7.03
N THR A 9 -10.36 -10.67 -6.03
CA THR A 9 -9.87 -9.49 -5.31
C THR A 9 -8.66 -9.86 -4.45
N PHE A 10 -8.74 -10.98 -3.71
CA PHE A 10 -7.62 -11.49 -2.94
C PHE A 10 -6.41 -11.77 -3.83
N GLY A 11 -6.60 -12.49 -4.94
CA GLY A 11 -5.51 -12.81 -5.86
C GLY A 11 -4.85 -11.57 -6.46
N LEU A 12 -5.65 -10.58 -6.88
CA LEU A 12 -5.15 -9.34 -7.47
C LEU A 12 -4.36 -8.51 -6.44
N VAL A 13 -4.90 -8.33 -5.23
CA VAL A 13 -4.23 -7.59 -4.16
C VAL A 13 -2.98 -8.34 -3.68
N PHE A 14 -3.07 -9.65 -3.49
CA PHE A 14 -1.94 -10.47 -3.08
C PHE A 14 -0.77 -10.35 -4.07
N LEU A 15 -1.06 -10.44 -5.37
CA LEU A 15 -0.03 -10.33 -6.40
C LEU A 15 0.54 -8.91 -6.50
N ALA A 16 -0.30 -7.89 -6.33
CA ALA A 16 0.12 -6.48 -6.35
C ALA A 16 1.02 -6.11 -5.15
N GLU A 17 0.79 -6.73 -4.00
CA GLU A 17 1.54 -6.49 -2.77
C GLU A 17 2.77 -7.40 -2.61
N LEU A 18 2.91 -8.45 -3.45
CA LEU A 18 3.98 -9.44 -3.31
C LEU A 18 5.36 -8.81 -3.60
N GLY A 19 6.24 -8.84 -2.61
CA GLY A 19 7.60 -8.29 -2.74
C GLY A 19 7.71 -6.79 -2.50
N ASP A 20 6.69 -6.15 -1.93
CA ASP A 20 6.78 -4.74 -1.55
C ASP A 20 7.83 -4.49 -0.45
N LYS A 21 8.33 -3.26 -0.38
CA LYS A 21 9.28 -2.75 0.60
C LYS A 21 8.82 -3.01 2.03
N THR A 22 7.52 -2.96 2.31
CA THR A 22 6.96 -3.28 3.62
C THR A 22 7.22 -4.75 4.03
N GLN A 23 7.17 -5.69 3.08
CA GLN A 23 7.47 -7.11 3.33
C GLN A 23 8.95 -7.32 3.60
N LEU A 24 9.83 -6.66 2.84
CA LEU A 24 11.28 -6.69 3.08
C LEU A 24 11.64 -6.08 4.43
N ALA A 25 11.02 -4.96 4.81
CA ALA A 25 11.21 -4.36 6.13
C ALA A 25 10.76 -5.31 7.26
N THR A 26 9.61 -5.96 7.09
CA THR A 26 9.08 -6.94 8.07
C THR A 26 9.99 -8.16 8.19
N LEU A 27 10.53 -8.66 7.07
CA LEU A 27 11.54 -9.73 7.05
C LEU A 27 12.81 -9.32 7.79
N CYS A 28 13.31 -8.11 7.54
CA CYS A 28 14.52 -7.59 8.20
C CYS A 28 14.29 -7.41 9.71
N LEU A 29 13.14 -6.89 10.14
CA LEU A 29 12.76 -6.82 11.55
C LEU A 29 12.67 -8.23 12.16
N SER A 30 12.03 -9.17 11.49
CA SER A 30 11.91 -10.56 11.98
C SER A 30 13.27 -11.25 12.13
N ALA A 31 14.25 -10.89 11.29
CA ALA A 31 15.62 -11.37 11.39
C ALA A 31 16.43 -10.73 12.54
N ASN A 32 16.15 -9.47 12.89
CA ASN A 32 16.87 -8.73 13.94
C ASN A 32 16.29 -8.93 15.35
N TYR A 33 15.00 -9.25 15.48
CA TYR A 33 14.33 -9.41 16.77
C TYR A 33 14.07 -10.88 17.11
N ASN A 34 14.34 -11.27 18.37
CA ASN A 34 14.16 -12.65 18.84
C ASN A 34 12.69 -13.10 18.87
N SER A 35 11.74 -12.17 18.98
CA SER A 35 10.29 -12.46 19.03
C SER A 35 9.62 -12.24 17.68
N LYS A 36 9.66 -13.29 16.83
CA LYS A 36 9.00 -13.31 15.50
C LYS A 36 7.50 -13.00 15.58
N ILE A 37 6.85 -13.45 16.63
CA ILE A 37 5.41 -13.26 16.88
C ILE A 37 5.10 -11.77 17.13
N SER A 38 5.95 -11.07 17.88
CA SER A 38 5.77 -9.64 18.12
C SER A 38 5.94 -8.82 16.84
N VAL A 39 6.91 -9.19 16.00
CA VAL A 39 7.10 -8.52 14.70
C VAL A 39 5.90 -8.76 13.78
N PHE A 40 5.40 -10.00 13.72
CA PHE A 40 4.20 -10.34 12.95
C PHE A 40 2.96 -9.57 13.40
N LEU A 41 2.69 -9.53 14.70
CA LEU A 41 1.53 -8.79 15.23
C LEU A 41 1.67 -7.29 15.00
N GLY A 42 2.87 -6.74 15.19
CA GLY A 42 3.15 -5.33 14.94
C GLY A 42 2.95 -4.93 13.48
N SER A 43 3.50 -5.71 12.53
CA SER A 43 3.35 -5.44 11.10
C SER A 43 1.92 -5.65 10.60
N ALA A 44 1.24 -6.70 11.08
CA ALA A 44 -0.16 -6.94 10.77
C ALA A 44 -1.06 -5.81 11.29
N PHE A 45 -0.83 -5.36 12.52
CA PHE A 45 -1.57 -4.25 13.10
C PHE A 45 -1.31 -2.94 12.33
N ALA A 46 -0.06 -2.66 11.98
CA ALA A 46 0.29 -1.49 11.16
C ALA A 46 -0.40 -1.51 9.80
N LEU A 47 -0.47 -2.67 9.13
CA LEU A 47 -1.15 -2.84 7.85
C LEU A 47 -2.67 -2.61 7.96
N ILE A 48 -3.30 -3.14 9.00
CA ILE A 48 -4.73 -2.93 9.28
C ILE A 48 -5.01 -1.45 9.51
N VAL A 49 -4.22 -0.80 10.37
CA VAL A 49 -4.40 0.63 10.71
C VAL A 49 -4.17 1.51 9.49
N SER A 50 -3.10 1.27 8.73
CA SER A 50 -2.80 2.02 7.50
C SER A 50 -3.92 1.89 6.48
N SER A 51 -4.38 0.67 6.22
CA SER A 51 -5.49 0.39 5.30
C SER A 51 -6.78 1.05 5.75
N LEU A 52 -7.09 1.00 7.06
CA LEU A 52 -8.28 1.62 7.63
C LEU A 52 -8.25 3.13 7.43
N LEU A 53 -7.11 3.78 7.73
CA LEU A 53 -6.95 5.21 7.50
C LEU A 53 -7.11 5.55 6.02
N ALA A 54 -6.46 4.82 5.12
CA ALA A 54 -6.56 5.04 3.68
C ALA A 54 -8.02 4.96 3.19
N VAL A 55 -8.78 3.96 3.63
CA VAL A 55 -10.20 3.80 3.28
C VAL A 55 -11.07 4.91 3.88
N LEU A 56 -10.85 5.30 5.14
CA LEU A 56 -11.60 6.39 5.78
C LEU A 56 -11.38 7.72 5.06
N PHE A 57 -10.12 8.07 4.79
CA PHE A 57 -9.79 9.28 4.03
C PHE A 57 -10.33 9.23 2.61
N GLY A 58 -10.19 8.09 1.92
CA GLY A 58 -10.73 7.89 0.58
C GLY A 58 -12.26 8.02 0.52
N ALA A 59 -12.96 7.49 1.53
CA ALA A 59 -14.42 7.58 1.61
C ALA A 59 -14.90 9.01 1.86
N VAL A 60 -14.21 9.76 2.73
CA VAL A 60 -14.50 11.18 2.98
C VAL A 60 -14.25 12.00 1.72
N LEU A 61 -13.10 11.79 1.06
CA LEU A 61 -12.74 12.50 -0.15
C LEU A 61 -13.72 12.22 -1.30
N SER A 62 -14.19 10.98 -1.44
CA SER A 62 -15.17 10.57 -2.46
C SER A 62 -16.56 11.17 -2.23
N ARG A 63 -16.88 11.64 -1.02
CA ARG A 63 -18.12 12.39 -0.75
C ARG A 63 -18.00 13.87 -1.07
N LEU A 64 -16.80 14.43 -0.96
CA LEU A 64 -16.53 15.86 -1.15
C LEU A 64 -16.23 16.21 -2.61
N LEU A 65 -15.62 15.29 -3.36
CA LEU A 65 -15.15 15.54 -4.72
C LEU A 65 -15.80 14.57 -5.73
N PRO A 66 -16.14 15.04 -6.94
CA PRO A 66 -16.57 14.15 -8.01
C PRO A 66 -15.46 13.15 -8.37
N PRO A 67 -15.81 11.90 -8.74
CA PRO A 67 -14.85 10.83 -8.98
C PRO A 67 -13.83 11.14 -10.08
N ASN A 68 -14.22 11.96 -11.08
CA ASN A 68 -13.32 12.37 -12.16
C ASN A 68 -12.11 13.17 -11.64
N TYR A 69 -12.31 14.06 -10.67
CA TYR A 69 -11.20 14.85 -10.10
C TYR A 69 -10.27 13.98 -9.26
N ILE A 70 -10.80 12.98 -8.56
CA ILE A 70 -10.00 12.02 -7.78
C ILE A 70 -9.13 11.18 -8.72
N HIS A 71 -9.68 10.68 -9.83
CA HIS A 71 -8.94 9.90 -10.81
C HIS A 71 -7.82 10.71 -11.49
N VAL A 72 -8.13 11.93 -11.95
CA VAL A 72 -7.13 12.78 -12.60
C VAL A 72 -6.05 13.20 -11.59
N GLY A 73 -6.44 13.57 -10.38
CA GLY A 73 -5.50 13.91 -9.30
C GLY A 73 -4.57 12.76 -8.94
N ALA A 74 -5.11 11.55 -8.77
CA ALA A 74 -4.31 10.35 -8.50
C ALA A 74 -3.32 10.05 -9.64
N GLY A 75 -3.75 10.18 -10.90
CA GLY A 75 -2.89 9.99 -12.07
C GLY A 75 -1.73 11.01 -12.12
N ILE A 76 -2.02 12.29 -11.92
CA ILE A 76 -0.99 13.34 -11.87
C ILE A 76 -0.02 13.08 -10.73
N PHE A 77 -0.53 12.75 -9.54
CA PHE A 77 0.29 12.44 -8.38
C PHE A 77 1.22 11.24 -8.64
N PHE A 78 0.71 10.19 -9.30
CA PHE A 78 1.49 9.03 -9.68
C PHE A 78 2.61 9.38 -10.68
N ILE A 79 2.33 10.21 -11.69
CA ILE A 79 3.33 10.69 -12.65
C ILE A 79 4.41 11.52 -11.95
N VAL A 80 4.02 12.45 -11.06
CA VAL A 80 4.96 13.31 -10.33
C VAL A 80 5.89 12.46 -9.46
N ILE A 81 5.35 11.50 -8.69
CA ILE A 81 6.15 10.58 -7.89
C ILE A 81 7.06 9.72 -8.77
N GLY A 82 6.55 9.21 -9.89
CA GLY A 82 7.33 8.42 -10.83
C GLY A 82 8.54 9.17 -11.38
N ILE A 83 8.34 10.42 -11.84
CA ILE A 83 9.42 11.30 -12.31
C ILE A 83 10.41 11.59 -11.17
N TRP A 84 9.90 11.88 -9.97
CA TRP A 84 10.75 12.18 -8.81
C TRP A 84 11.64 10.99 -8.42
N ILE A 85 11.10 9.77 -8.40
CA ILE A 85 11.86 8.54 -8.16
C ILE A 85 12.90 8.33 -9.25
N LEU A 86 12.56 8.55 -10.51
CA LEU A 86 13.47 8.37 -11.64
C LEU A 86 14.68 9.31 -11.53
N ILE A 87 14.45 10.60 -11.23
CA ILE A 87 15.51 11.57 -10.99
C ILE A 87 16.33 11.20 -9.74
N SER A 88 15.68 10.76 -8.67
CA SER A 88 16.35 10.37 -7.42
C SER A 88 17.32 9.21 -7.65
N ILE A 89 16.94 8.21 -8.46
CA ILE A 89 17.80 7.08 -8.79
C ILE A 89 18.99 7.54 -9.63
N THR A 90 18.77 8.39 -10.65
CA THR A 90 19.87 8.91 -11.51
C THR A 90 20.86 9.79 -10.75
N ARG A 91 20.47 10.38 -9.61
CA ARG A 91 21.38 11.19 -8.76
C ARG A 91 22.20 10.35 -7.77
N ILE A 92 21.78 9.12 -7.48
CA ILE A 92 22.46 8.20 -6.53
C ILE A 92 23.44 7.26 -7.24
N ALA A 93 23.21 6.97 -8.53
CA ALA A 93 24.12 6.22 -9.40
C ALA A 93 25.24 7.11 -9.95
#